data_AF-A0A268TN79-F1
#
_entry.id   AF-A0A268TN79-F1
#
_cell.length_a   1.000
_cell.length_b   1.000
_cell.length_c   1.000
_cell.angle_alpha   90.00
_cell.angle_beta   90.00
_cell.angle_gamma   90.00
#
_symmetry.space_group_name_H-M   'P 1'
#
loop_
_entity.id
_entity.type
_entity.pdbx_description
1 polymer ?
#
loop_
_entity_poly.entity_id
_entity_poly.type
_entity_poly.pdbx_seq_one_letter_code
_entity_poly.pdbx_strand_id
1 'polypeptide(L)'
;MDQDIKTFTLKDGREITLKEPTILQLESAQKKSKDELSVAKYLLVDMSEGELTIDSINQMGIREFKRLLECIKEFIGFDPKD
;
A
#
# COMPACT_ATOMS: atom_id res chain seq x y z
N MET A 1 3.47 20.88 -6.13
CA MET A 1 2.52 19.82 -5.74
C MET A 1 3.17 19.12 -4.59
N ASP A 2 2.72 19.42 -3.37
CA ASP A 2 3.13 18.67 -2.20
C ASP A 2 2.45 17.31 -2.30
N GLN A 3 3.24 16.25 -2.43
CA GLN A 3 2.71 14.89 -2.34
C GLN A 3 2.29 14.67 -0.88
N ASP A 4 1.10 14.15 -0.64
CA ASP A 4 0.72 13.76 0.71
C ASP A 4 1.59 12.56 1.14
N ILE A 5 2.27 12.71 2.27
CA ILE A 5 3.19 11.71 2.83
C ILE A 5 2.66 11.26 4.19
N LYS A 6 2.60 9.95 4.41
CA LYS A 6 2.23 9.35 5.69
C LYS A 6 3.32 8.42 6.20
N THR A 7 3.68 8.56 7.46
CA THR A 7 4.56 7.61 8.14
C THR A 7 3.73 6.50 8.77
N PHE A 8 4.12 5.25 8.56
CA PHE A 8 3.50 4.08 9.16
C PHE A 8 4.51 3.33 10.03
N THR A 9 4.17 3.15 11.31
CA THR A 9 4.98 2.31 12.21
C THR A 9 4.48 0.86 12.13
N LEU A 10 5.38 -0.01 11.65
CA LEU A 10 5.23 -1.46 11.63
C LEU A 10 5.27 -2.03 13.05
N LYS A 11 4.80 -3.26 13.23
CA LYS A 11 4.72 -3.97 14.51
C LYS A 11 6.11 -4.22 15.12
N ASP A 12 7.13 -4.34 14.30
CA ASP A 12 8.53 -4.47 14.72
C ASP A 12 9.15 -3.13 15.20
N GLY A 13 8.41 -2.04 15.13
CA GLY A 13 8.85 -0.70 15.53
C GLY A 13 9.55 0.08 14.41
N ARG A 14 9.72 -0.50 13.22
CA ARG A 14 10.26 0.19 12.05
C ARG A 14 9.21 1.14 11.47
N GLU A 15 9.65 2.33 11.09
CA GLU A 15 8.82 3.30 10.40
C GLU A 15 9.10 3.22 8.90
N ILE A 16 8.02 3.20 8.12
CA ILE A 16 8.08 3.32 6.66
C ILE A 16 7.34 4.58 6.24
N THR A 17 7.77 5.14 5.11
CA THR A 17 7.09 6.30 4.53
C THR A 17 6.26 5.86 3.33
N LEU A 18 4.97 6.20 3.34
CA LEU A 18 4.05 5.98 2.23
C LEU A 18 3.73 7.31 1.57
N LYS A 19 3.94 7.38 0.27
CA LYS A 19 3.54 8.52 -0.57
C LYS A 19 2.23 8.22 -1.25
N GLU A 20 1.45 9.26 -1.50
CA GLU A 20 0.28 9.16 -2.37
C GLU A 20 0.70 8.58 -3.75
N PRO A 21 0.04 7.50 -4.21
CA PRO A 21 0.38 6.92 -5.50
C PRO A 21 -0.12 7.79 -6.65
N THR A 22 0.67 7.86 -7.72
CA THR A 22 0.28 8.52 -8.96
C THR A 22 -0.78 7.72 -9.72
N ILE A 23 -1.52 8.39 -10.62
CA ILE A 23 -2.47 7.74 -11.54
C ILE A 23 -1.80 6.61 -12.33
N LEU A 24 -0.55 6.80 -12.78
CA LEU A 24 0.19 5.79 -13.54
C LEU A 24 0.51 4.55 -12.70
N GLN A 25 0.84 4.73 -11.41
CA GLN A 25 1.06 3.60 -10.48
C GLN A 25 -0.25 2.83 -10.23
N LEU A 26 -1.37 3.54 -10.10
CA LEU A 26 -2.69 2.93 -9.97
C LEU A 26 -3.06 2.06 -11.19
N GLU A 27 -2.94 2.62 -12.39
CA GLU A 27 -3.19 1.87 -13.62
C GLU A 27 -2.25 0.68 -13.77
N SER A 28 -0.97 0.84 -13.42
CA SER A 28 0.02 -0.23 -13.47
C SER A 28 -0.34 -1.37 -12.54
N ALA A 29 -0.73 -1.07 -11.29
CA ALA A 29 -1.17 -2.07 -10.32
C ALA A 29 -2.41 -2.83 -10.81
N GLN A 30 -3.42 -2.12 -11.35
CA GLN A 30 -4.64 -2.72 -11.92
C GLN A 30 -4.36 -3.57 -13.17
N LYS A 31 -3.34 -3.26 -13.96
CA LYS A 31 -2.92 -4.08 -15.10
C LYS A 31 -2.24 -5.38 -14.66
N LYS A 32 -1.55 -5.38 -13.51
CA LYS A 32 -0.84 -6.55 -12.97
C LYS A 32 -1.79 -7.60 -12.37
N SER A 33 -2.97 -7.22 -11.88
CA SER A 33 -3.94 -8.16 -11.34
C SER A 33 -5.37 -7.63 -11.41
N LYS A 34 -6.34 -8.54 -11.55
CA LYS A 34 -7.78 -8.24 -11.41
C LYS A 34 -8.29 -8.42 -9.98
N ASP A 35 -7.47 -9.00 -9.10
CA ASP A 35 -7.77 -9.18 -7.69
C ASP A 35 -7.43 -7.91 -6.91
N GLU A 36 -8.42 -7.31 -6.26
CA GLU A 36 -8.30 -6.03 -5.55
C GLU A 36 -7.22 -6.08 -4.46
N LEU A 37 -7.09 -7.23 -3.77
CA LEU A 37 -6.08 -7.43 -2.75
C LEU A 37 -4.67 -7.40 -3.35
N SER A 38 -4.46 -8.08 -4.47
CA SER A 38 -3.19 -8.09 -5.19
C SER A 38 -2.84 -6.69 -5.72
N VAL A 39 -3.83 -5.96 -6.25
CA VAL A 39 -3.65 -4.56 -6.69
C VAL A 39 -3.18 -3.70 -5.52
N ALA A 40 -3.82 -3.80 -4.36
CA ALA A 40 -3.45 -3.06 -3.16
C ALA A 40 -2.02 -3.38 -2.70
N LYS A 41 -1.59 -4.65 -2.77
CA LYS A 41 -0.22 -5.04 -2.43
C LYS A 41 0.82 -4.43 -3.38
N TYR A 42 0.58 -4.48 -4.69
CA TYR A 42 1.48 -3.83 -5.65
C TYR A 42 1.56 -2.33 -5.44
N LEU A 43 0.43 -1.72 -5.12
CA LEU A 43 0.35 -0.30 -4.87
C LEU A 43 1.12 0.10 -3.59
N LEU A 44 1.02 -0.67 -2.50
CA LEU A 44 1.80 -0.44 -1.28
C LEU A 44 3.30 -0.50 -1.53
N VAL A 45 3.76 -1.44 -2.38
CA VAL A 45 5.17 -1.51 -2.79
C VAL A 45 5.59 -0.21 -3.47
N ASP A 46 4.81 0.23 -4.46
CA ASP A 46 5.08 1.47 -5.21
C ASP A 46 5.00 2.73 -4.32
N MET A 47 4.04 2.80 -3.39
CA MET A 47 3.86 3.91 -2.44
C MET A 47 4.98 3.99 -1.40
N SER A 48 5.56 2.85 -1.03
CA SER A 48 6.67 2.75 -0.07
C SER A 48 8.06 2.99 -0.69
N GLU A 49 8.11 3.32 -1.99
CA GLU A 49 9.36 3.46 -2.76
C GLU A 49 10.31 2.26 -2.63
N GLY A 50 9.76 1.05 -2.47
CA GLY A 50 10.50 -0.19 -2.34
C GLY A 50 10.90 -0.59 -0.91
N GLU A 51 10.51 0.18 0.12
CA GLU A 51 10.68 -0.25 1.53
C GLU A 51 9.80 -1.47 1.87
N LEU A 52 8.65 -1.60 1.21
CA LEU A 52 7.83 -2.80 1.22
C LEU A 52 8.06 -3.62 -0.04
N THR A 53 8.02 -4.94 0.13
CA THR A 53 7.98 -5.93 -0.96
C THR A 53 6.71 -6.78 -0.84
N ILE A 54 6.32 -7.44 -1.92
CA ILE A 54 5.20 -8.39 -1.89
C ILE A 54 5.44 -9.49 -0.85
N ASP A 55 6.68 -9.99 -0.74
CA ASP A 55 7.05 -11.01 0.23
C ASP A 55 6.94 -10.50 1.67
N SER A 56 7.44 -9.29 1.95
CA SER A 56 7.28 -8.71 3.29
C SER A 56 5.82 -8.51 3.65
N ILE A 57 4.98 -8.07 2.71
CA ILE A 57 3.54 -7.89 2.94
C ILE A 57 2.84 -9.23 3.19
N ASN A 58 3.18 -10.28 2.43
CA ASN A 58 2.60 -11.62 2.61
C ASN A 58 3.00 -12.27 3.94
N GLN A 59 4.13 -11.86 4.52
CA GLN A 59 4.58 -12.31 5.84
C GLN A 59 3.95 -11.52 7.00
N MET A 60 3.28 -10.39 6.73
CA MET A 60 2.62 -9.60 7.76
C MET A 60 1.43 -10.33 8.36
N GLY A 61 1.19 -10.09 9.65
CA GLY A 61 -0.05 -10.52 10.27
C GLY A 61 -1.25 -9.79 9.67
N ILE A 62 -2.39 -10.47 9.57
CA ILE A 62 -3.64 -9.92 8.98
C ILE A 62 -3.99 -8.53 9.55
N ARG A 63 -3.80 -8.32 10.86
CA ARG A 63 -4.08 -7.04 11.52
C ARG A 63 -3.16 -5.90 11.06
N GLU A 64 -1.89 -6.18 10.87
CA GLU A 64 -0.91 -5.19 10.40
C GLU A 64 -1.16 -4.86 8.93
N PHE A 65 -1.41 -5.89 8.11
CA PHE A 65 -1.75 -5.68 6.71
C PHE A 65 -3.04 -4.87 6.55
N LYS A 66 -4.09 -5.15 7.33
CA LYS A 66 -5.32 -4.33 7.33
C LYS A 66 -5.04 -2.86 7.66
N ARG A 67 -4.17 -2.58 8.64
CA ARG A 67 -3.77 -1.20 8.97
C ARG A 67 -3.06 -0.50 7.81
N LEU A 68 -2.26 -1.21 7.02
CA LEU A 68 -1.64 -0.65 5.80
C LEU A 68 -2.67 -0.36 4.71
N LEU A 69 -3.69 -1.21 4.55
CA LEU A 69 -4.76 -0.99 3.59
C LEU A 69 -5.55 0.29 3.88
N GLU A 70 -5.77 0.62 5.16
CA GLU A 70 -6.42 1.89 5.54
C GLU A 70 -5.63 3.11 5.02
N CYS A 71 -4.29 3.04 4.98
CA CYS A 71 -3.49 4.11 4.40
C CYS A 71 -3.79 4.31 2.91
N ILE A 72 -3.94 3.22 2.14
CA ILE A 72 -4.36 3.29 0.72
C ILE A 72 -5.74 3.93 0.60
N LYS A 73 -6.68 3.51 1.46
CA LYS A 73 -8.05 4.03 1.46
C LYS A 73 -8.09 5.53 1.71
N GLU A 74 -7.26 6.03 2.62
CA GLU A 74 -7.14 7.46 2.91
C GLU A 74 -6.63 8.28 1.71
N PHE A 75 -5.73 7.73 0.89
CA PHE A 75 -5.20 8.42 -0.28
C PHE A 75 -6.16 8.40 -1.49
N ILE A 76 -6.94 7.34 -1.67
CA ILE A 76 -7.56 7.03 -2.98
C ILE A 76 -9.07 6.80 -2.87
N GLY A 77 -9.61 6.71 -1.64
CA GLY A 77 -10.97 6.24 -1.40
C GLY A 77 -11.19 4.78 -1.85
N PHE A 78 -10.11 4.02 -2.04
CA PHE A 78 -10.17 2.62 -2.46
C PHE A 78 -10.56 1.74 -1.27
N ASP A 79 -11.75 1.15 -1.33
CA ASP A 79 -12.23 0.18 -0.34
C ASP A 79 -12.13 -1.22 -0.98
N PRO A 80 -11.04 -1.98 -0.74
CA PRO A 80 -10.95 -3.34 -1.24
C PRO A 80 -12.11 -4.14 -0.62
N LYS A 81 -13.00 -4.65 -1.46
CA LYS A 81 -14.15 -5.42 -0.99
C LYS A 81 -13.66 -6.77 -0.46
N ASP A 82 -13.81 -6.90 0.86
CA ASP A 82 -13.65 -8.09 1.74
C ASP A 82 -13.09 -9.38 1.12
#